data_AF-A0A2G6EER6-F1
#
_entry.id   AF-A0A2G6EER6-F1
#
_cell.length_a   1.000
_cell.length_b   1.000
_cell.length_c   1.000
_cell.angle_alpha   90.00
_cell.angle_beta   90.00
_cell.angle_gamma   90.00
#
_symmetry.space_group_name_H-M   'P 1'
#
loop_
_entity.id
_entity.type
_entity.pdbx_description
1 polymer ?
#
loop_
_entity_poly.entity_id
_entity_poly.type
_entity_poly.pdbx_seq_one_letter_code
_entity_poly.pdbx_strand_id
1 'polypeptide(L)'
;MPQHTVAVLGMVKASGVNTSLNRAEAVDMLVNALQEEGQRSVMSLDQVYARVGSERLEGILANLSENGTFSEDGLQTLMAAGLPPRVLVTRLDDDEIEQLPPEIAPREHVRDALLNDRERVVLNTRRNVMVTAAVLDLRNGQLVWQKAYRAQPVSTSVGVHYTGSNLGTSLAAAFANVMVNGLQEPEWPSPPPLSMALQAIARKIAVAAPI
;
A
#
# COMPACT_ATOMS: atom_id res chain seq x y z
N MET A 1 -9.84 11.38 29.90
CA MET A 1 -10.93 11.03 28.95
C MET A 1 -10.95 9.52 28.81
N PRO A 2 -12.10 8.84 28.80
CA PRO A 2 -12.12 7.39 28.62
C PRO A 2 -11.55 7.06 27.24
N GLN A 3 -10.46 6.31 27.21
CA GLN A 3 -9.92 5.79 25.95
C GLN A 3 -10.93 4.81 25.38
N HIS A 4 -11.52 5.13 24.23
CA HIS A 4 -12.35 4.18 23.51
C HIS A 4 -11.46 3.05 22.99
N THR A 5 -11.63 1.85 23.55
CA THR A 5 -10.94 0.66 23.08
C THR A 5 -11.59 0.19 21.78
N VAL A 6 -10.79 0.00 20.74
CA VAL A 6 -11.20 -0.60 19.47
C VAL A 6 -10.58 -1.99 19.35
N ALA A 7 -11.29 -2.95 18.74
CA ALA A 7 -10.67 -4.20 18.29
C ALA A 7 -10.38 -4.16 16.79
N VAL A 8 -9.16 -4.51 16.41
CA VAL A 8 -8.77 -4.69 15.00
C VAL A 8 -8.94 -6.15 14.65
N LEU A 9 -9.90 -6.47 13.79
CA LEU A 9 -10.20 -7.85 13.40
C LEU A 9 -9.14 -8.42 12.46
N GLY A 10 -8.56 -7.57 11.62
CA GLY A 10 -7.50 -7.97 10.70
C GLY A 10 -7.48 -7.16 9.41
N MET A 11 -6.55 -7.57 8.54
CA MET A 11 -6.50 -7.17 7.13
C MET A 11 -6.69 -8.40 6.26
N VAL A 12 -7.63 -8.33 5.31
CA VAL A 12 -7.86 -9.36 4.31
C VAL A 12 -7.54 -8.85 2.93
N LYS A 13 -7.28 -9.74 1.97
CA LYS A 13 -7.19 -9.36 0.55
C LYS A 13 -8.50 -9.68 -0.14
N ALA A 14 -8.92 -8.88 -1.11
CA ALA A 14 -10.05 -9.23 -1.96
C ALA A 14 -9.69 -10.44 -2.84
N SER A 15 -10.70 -11.24 -3.18
CA SER A 15 -10.54 -12.33 -4.14
C SER A 15 -10.03 -11.79 -5.48
N GLY A 16 -9.01 -12.43 -6.05
CA GLY A 16 -8.35 -12.01 -7.30
C GLY A 16 -7.15 -11.08 -7.13
N VAL A 17 -6.91 -10.50 -5.94
CA VAL A 17 -5.72 -9.67 -5.71
C VAL A 17 -4.47 -10.55 -5.58
N ASN A 18 -3.56 -10.42 -6.54
CA ASN A 18 -2.31 -11.17 -6.58
C ASN A 18 -1.19 -10.42 -5.87
N THR A 19 -1.09 -10.61 -4.55
CA THR A 19 -0.13 -9.92 -3.70
C THR A 19 0.50 -10.86 -2.67
N SER A 20 1.72 -10.54 -2.26
CA SER A 20 2.44 -11.18 -1.15
C SER A 20 2.11 -10.51 0.20
N LEU A 21 0.84 -10.24 0.47
CA LEU A 21 0.40 -9.58 1.70
C LEU A 21 0.76 -10.43 2.93
N ASN A 22 1.64 -9.89 3.78
CA ASN A 22 1.84 -10.39 5.13
C ASN A 22 0.79 -9.79 6.07
N ARG A 23 -0.26 -10.56 6.38
CA ARG A 23 -1.41 -10.06 7.16
C ARG A 23 -1.02 -9.59 8.56
N ALA A 24 -0.14 -10.33 9.24
CA ALA A 24 0.28 -9.98 10.60
C ALA A 24 0.99 -8.62 10.61
N GLU A 25 1.96 -8.44 9.70
CA GLU A 25 2.70 -7.19 9.56
C GLU A 25 1.78 -6.01 9.20
N ALA A 26 0.80 -6.22 8.31
CA ALA A 26 -0.15 -5.17 7.94
C ALA A 26 -1.09 -4.78 9.10
N VAL A 27 -1.51 -5.74 9.91
CA VAL A 27 -2.30 -5.49 11.13
C VAL A 27 -1.47 -4.74 12.15
N ASP A 28 -0.21 -5.14 12.36
CA ASP A 28 0.69 -4.46 13.30
C ASP A 28 0.93 -3.01 12.89
N MET A 29 1.13 -2.72 11.60
CA MET A 29 1.21 -1.33 11.09
C MET A 29 -0.04 -0.52 11.41
N LEU A 30 -1.23 -1.12 11.28
CA LEU A 30 -2.50 -0.46 11.59
C LEU A 30 -2.67 -0.23 13.10
N VAL A 31 -2.36 -1.23 13.92
CA VAL A 31 -2.41 -1.12 15.38
C VAL A 31 -1.47 -0.02 15.87
N ASN A 32 -0.23 -0.01 15.38
CA ASN A 32 0.76 1.02 15.74
C ASN A 32 0.27 2.42 15.32
N ALA A 33 -0.26 2.58 14.11
CA ALA A 33 -0.81 3.87 13.65
C ALA A 33 -1.98 4.35 14.53
N LEU A 34 -2.86 3.43 14.96
CA LEU A 34 -3.99 3.75 15.84
C LEU A 34 -3.55 4.18 17.24
N GLN A 35 -2.50 3.57 17.77
CA GLN A 35 -1.94 3.89 19.07
C GLN A 35 -1.15 5.21 19.05
N GLU A 36 -0.32 5.43 18.03
CA GLU A 36 0.56 6.60 17.90
C GLU A 36 -0.20 7.85 17.44
N GLU A 37 -0.94 7.76 16.33
CA GLU A 37 -1.60 8.92 15.72
C GLU A 37 -3.03 9.10 16.24
N GLY A 38 -3.78 7.98 16.36
CA GLY A 38 -5.16 8.00 16.83
C GLY A 38 -5.30 8.18 18.35
N GLN A 39 -4.20 7.96 19.09
CA GLN A 39 -4.16 7.93 20.56
C GLN A 39 -5.22 6.98 21.16
N ARG A 40 -5.45 5.84 20.51
CA ARG A 40 -6.49 4.87 20.89
C ARG A 40 -5.91 3.66 21.61
N SER A 41 -6.69 3.12 22.55
CA SER A 41 -6.43 1.79 23.09
C SER A 41 -6.91 0.76 22.06
N VAL A 42 -6.03 -0.17 21.71
CA VAL A 42 -6.33 -1.20 20.71
C VAL A 42 -6.23 -2.56 21.36
N MET A 43 -7.29 -3.35 21.24
CA MET A 43 -7.27 -4.77 21.59
C MET A 43 -6.42 -5.52 20.57
N SER A 44 -5.44 -6.29 21.05
CA SER A 44 -4.53 -7.02 20.16
C SER A 44 -5.25 -8.13 19.40
N LEU A 45 -4.71 -8.52 18.24
CA LEU A 45 -5.28 -9.59 17.44
C LEU A 45 -5.36 -10.91 18.22
N ASP A 46 -4.36 -11.22 19.05
CA ASP A 46 -4.38 -12.39 19.94
C ASP A 46 -5.55 -12.39 20.92
N GLN A 47 -5.91 -11.21 21.46
CA GLN A 47 -7.08 -11.07 22.33
C GLN A 47 -8.39 -11.25 21.56
N VAL A 48 -8.44 -10.81 20.31
CA VAL A 48 -9.59 -11.06 19.42
C VAL A 48 -9.70 -12.56 19.14
N TYR A 49 -8.59 -13.23 18.78
CA TYR A 49 -8.54 -14.67 18.57
C TYR A 49 -8.96 -15.47 19.81
N ALA A 50 -8.52 -15.06 21.00
CA ALA A 50 -8.90 -15.72 22.26
C ALA A 50 -10.41 -15.61 22.56
N ARG A 51 -11.08 -14.56 22.08
CA ARG A 51 -12.52 -14.34 22.30
C ARG A 51 -13.40 -14.98 21.23
N VAL A 52 -13.02 -14.86 19.96
CA VAL A 52 -13.82 -15.35 18.82
C VAL A 52 -13.51 -16.83 18.53
N GLY A 53 -12.27 -17.25 18.75
CA GLY A 53 -11.70 -18.49 18.23
C GLY A 53 -11.04 -18.28 16.87
N SER A 54 -9.83 -18.82 16.69
CA SER A 54 -9.02 -18.64 15.47
C SER A 54 -9.72 -19.11 14.21
N GLU A 55 -10.23 -20.34 14.21
CA GLU A 55 -10.92 -20.92 13.05
C GLU A 55 -12.16 -20.11 12.65
N ARG A 56 -12.95 -19.66 13.63
CA ARG A 56 -14.15 -18.85 13.38
C ARG A 56 -13.78 -17.48 12.81
N LEU A 57 -12.79 -16.80 13.39
CA LEU A 57 -12.36 -15.50 12.90
C LEU A 57 -11.81 -15.60 11.47
N GLU A 58 -10.98 -16.60 11.18
CA GLU A 58 -10.48 -16.84 9.81
C GLU A 58 -11.62 -17.12 8.83
N GLY A 59 -12.64 -17.88 9.22
CA GLY A 59 -13.84 -18.11 8.39
C GLY A 59 -14.61 -16.83 8.07
N ILE A 60 -14.78 -15.95 9.06
CA ILE A 60 -15.43 -14.64 8.89
C ILE A 60 -14.61 -13.75 7.94
N LEU A 61 -13.29 -13.69 8.15
CA LEU A 61 -12.36 -12.91 7.33
C LEU A 61 -12.27 -13.46 5.89
N ALA A 62 -12.33 -14.78 5.71
CA ALA A 62 -12.40 -15.41 4.39
C ALA A 62 -13.68 -15.02 3.64
N ASN A 63 -14.83 -15.07 4.33
CA ASN A 63 -16.10 -14.64 3.75
C ASN A 63 -16.08 -13.15 3.33
N LEU A 64 -15.48 -12.28 4.15
CA LEU A 64 -15.27 -10.87 3.82
C LEU A 64 -14.31 -10.69 2.62
N SER A 65 -13.24 -11.48 2.55
CA SER A 65 -12.31 -11.49 1.43
C SER A 65 -13.03 -11.78 0.10
N GLU A 66 -13.90 -12.79 0.10
CA GLU A 66 -14.66 -13.24 -1.07
C GLU A 66 -15.79 -12.27 -1.45
N ASN A 67 -16.64 -11.91 -0.49
CA ASN A 67 -17.90 -11.20 -0.75
C ASN A 67 -17.81 -9.68 -0.56
N GLY A 68 -16.76 -9.18 0.11
CA GLY A 68 -16.61 -7.76 0.45
C GLY A 68 -17.54 -7.27 1.57
N THR A 69 -18.40 -8.13 2.10
CA THR A 69 -19.30 -7.85 3.23
C THR A 69 -19.23 -8.97 4.26
N PHE A 70 -19.69 -8.69 5.48
CA PHE A 70 -19.83 -9.72 6.51
C PHE A 70 -21.11 -10.52 6.30
N SER A 71 -21.03 -11.84 6.47
CA SER A 71 -22.22 -12.69 6.60
C SER A 71 -22.97 -12.39 7.91
N GLU A 72 -24.27 -12.67 7.92
CA GLU A 72 -25.12 -12.49 9.11
C GLU A 72 -24.60 -13.34 10.29
N ASP A 73 -24.27 -14.61 10.04
CA ASP A 73 -23.67 -15.52 11.02
C ASP A 73 -22.31 -15.00 11.55
N GLY A 74 -21.49 -14.43 10.67
CA GLY A 74 -20.22 -13.83 11.05
C GLY A 74 -20.40 -12.61 11.95
N LEU A 75 -21.36 -11.74 11.65
CA LEU A 75 -21.71 -10.60 12.52
C LEU A 75 -22.23 -11.07 13.87
N GLN A 76 -23.16 -12.03 13.91
CA GLN A 76 -23.69 -12.57 15.16
C GLN A 76 -22.58 -13.18 16.03
N THR A 77 -21.64 -13.90 15.40
CA THR A 77 -20.47 -14.46 16.09
C THR A 77 -19.59 -13.37 16.71
N LEU A 78 -19.29 -12.29 15.98
CA LEU A 78 -18.51 -11.17 16.51
C LEU A 78 -19.22 -10.44 17.64
N MET A 79 -20.54 -10.25 17.53
CA MET A 79 -21.37 -9.63 18.57
C MET A 79 -21.39 -10.47 19.86
N ALA A 80 -21.45 -11.79 19.73
CA ALA A 80 -21.45 -12.72 20.87
C ALA A 80 -20.08 -12.90 21.54
N ALA A 81 -18.98 -12.57 20.84
CA ALA A 81 -17.61 -12.75 21.34
C ALA A 81 -17.20 -11.76 22.45
N GLY A 82 -18.07 -10.80 22.81
CA GLY A 82 -17.78 -9.82 23.85
C GLY A 82 -16.64 -8.88 23.49
N LEU A 83 -16.39 -8.62 22.21
CA LEU A 83 -15.42 -7.64 21.73
C LEU A 83 -15.84 -6.21 22.12
N PRO A 84 -14.93 -5.22 22.06
CA PRO A 84 -15.30 -3.82 22.20
C PRO A 84 -16.41 -3.41 21.21
N PRO A 85 -17.28 -2.44 21.55
CA PRO A 85 -18.41 -2.05 20.71
C PRO A 85 -18.03 -1.64 19.30
N ARG A 86 -16.81 -1.11 19.11
CA ARG A 86 -16.26 -0.73 17.81
C ARG A 86 -15.23 -1.75 17.38
N VAL A 87 -15.41 -2.30 16.19
CA VAL A 87 -14.41 -3.14 15.53
C VAL A 87 -14.03 -2.57 14.18
N LEU A 88 -12.73 -2.58 13.90
CA LEU A 88 -12.14 -2.15 12.65
C LEU A 88 -11.69 -3.37 11.85
N VAL A 89 -12.05 -3.40 10.58
CA VAL A 89 -11.51 -4.35 9.61
C VAL A 89 -11.00 -3.60 8.39
N THR A 90 -10.00 -4.15 7.74
CA THR A 90 -9.46 -3.62 6.49
C THR A 90 -9.41 -4.69 5.41
N ARG A 91 -9.63 -4.28 4.16
CA ARG A 91 -9.58 -5.13 2.98
C ARG A 91 -8.72 -4.46 1.93
N LEU A 92 -7.69 -5.15 1.48
CA LEU A 92 -6.88 -4.78 0.33
C LEU A 92 -7.66 -5.15 -0.93
N ASP A 93 -8.19 -4.16 -1.62
CA ASP A 93 -9.02 -4.35 -2.82
C ASP A 93 -8.19 -4.34 -4.11
N ASP A 94 -7.03 -3.69 -4.11
CA ASP A 94 -6.18 -3.56 -5.29
C ASP A 94 -4.69 -3.41 -4.94
N ASP A 95 -3.82 -4.03 -5.74
CA ASP A 95 -2.36 -3.97 -5.65
C ASP A 95 -1.75 -4.20 -7.04
N GLU A 96 -1.68 -3.13 -7.83
CA GLU A 96 -1.15 -3.14 -9.19
C GLU A 96 0.24 -2.51 -9.26
N ILE A 97 1.09 -3.03 -10.15
CA ILE A 97 2.41 -2.45 -10.44
C ILE A 97 2.41 -1.98 -11.89
N GLU A 98 2.78 -0.72 -12.09
CA GLU A 98 2.77 -0.04 -13.37
C GLU A 98 4.14 0.59 -13.64
N GLN A 99 4.70 0.35 -14.83
CA GLN A 99 5.84 1.11 -15.34
C GLN A 99 5.28 2.35 -16.05
N LEU A 100 5.64 3.54 -15.56
CA LEU A 100 5.17 4.79 -16.15
C LEU A 100 6.02 5.13 -17.38
N PRO A 101 5.50 5.83 -18.40
CA PRO A 101 6.31 6.24 -19.55
C PRO A 101 7.62 6.93 -19.14
N PRO A 102 8.76 6.65 -19.80
CA PRO A 102 10.02 7.32 -19.51
C PRO A 102 9.90 8.83 -19.66
N GLU A 103 10.42 9.58 -18.70
CA GLU A 103 10.53 11.03 -18.83
C GLU A 103 11.93 11.37 -19.36
N ILE A 104 11.98 12.06 -20.49
CA ILE A 104 13.22 12.49 -21.14
C ILE A 104 13.31 14.00 -21.01
N ALA A 105 14.37 14.49 -20.36
CA ALA A 105 14.64 15.91 -20.23
C ALA A 105 16.07 16.22 -20.66
N PRO A 106 16.32 17.34 -21.38
CA PRO A 106 17.66 17.82 -21.62
C PRO A 106 18.34 18.13 -20.28
N ARG A 107 19.63 17.81 -20.17
CA ARG A 107 20.37 18.08 -18.94
C ARG A 107 20.74 19.56 -18.87
N GLU A 108 20.11 20.32 -17.96
CA GLU A 108 20.57 21.66 -17.58
C GLU A 108 21.87 21.57 -16.75
N HIS A 109 22.83 22.45 -17.03
CA HIS A 109 24.23 22.33 -16.59
C HIS A 109 24.52 22.69 -15.13
N VAL A 110 25.69 22.20 -14.70
CA VAL A 110 26.63 22.94 -13.85
C VAL A 110 27.21 24.11 -14.67
N ARG A 111 26.91 25.37 -14.29
CA ARG A 111 27.32 26.65 -14.92
C ARG A 111 26.59 27.07 -16.21
N ASP A 112 25.25 27.05 -16.23
CA ASP A 112 24.39 27.79 -17.18
C ASP A 112 24.54 27.53 -18.71
N ALA A 113 25.27 26.50 -19.15
CA ALA A 113 25.22 26.06 -20.55
C ALA A 113 24.10 25.01 -20.77
N LEU A 114 23.76 24.63 -22.00
CA LEU A 114 22.98 23.41 -22.27
C LEU A 114 23.91 22.33 -22.86
N LEU A 115 23.93 21.13 -22.25
CA LEU A 115 24.57 19.95 -22.86
C LEU A 115 23.58 19.33 -23.86
N ASN A 116 23.63 19.77 -25.11
CA ASN A 116 22.76 19.25 -26.16
C ASN A 116 23.09 17.81 -26.60
N ASP A 117 24.19 17.25 -26.11
CA ASP A 117 24.68 15.88 -26.39
C ASP A 117 24.27 14.87 -25.31
N ARG A 118 23.46 15.26 -24.31
CA ARG A 118 23.06 14.39 -23.20
C ARG A 118 21.61 14.62 -22.79
N GLU A 119 20.90 13.50 -22.69
CA GLU A 119 19.56 13.44 -22.16
C GLU A 119 19.56 12.77 -20.78
N ARG A 120 18.77 13.32 -19.87
CA ARG A 120 18.41 12.65 -18.62
C ARG A 120 17.17 11.80 -18.91
N VAL A 121 17.29 10.50 -18.69
CA VAL A 121 16.18 9.56 -18.78
C VAL A 121 15.77 9.19 -17.36
N VAL A 122 14.51 9.40 -17.02
CA VAL A 122 13.94 9.05 -15.72
C VAL A 122 12.95 7.90 -15.93
N LEU A 123 13.24 6.77 -15.29
CA LEU A 123 12.36 5.61 -15.28
C LEU A 123 11.64 5.54 -13.93
N ASN A 124 10.33 5.35 -13.99
CA ASN A 124 9.47 5.32 -12.81
C ASN A 124 8.64 4.03 -12.78
N THR A 125 8.67 3.33 -11.65
CA THR A 125 7.78 2.21 -11.37
C THR A 125 6.85 2.61 -10.23
N ARG A 126 5.55 2.56 -10.47
CA ARG A 126 4.50 2.90 -9.51
C ARG A 126 3.83 1.64 -9.00
N ARG A 127 3.51 1.60 -7.70
CA ARG A 127 2.59 0.60 -7.14
C ARG A 127 1.28 1.30 -6.79
N ASN A 128 0.15 0.88 -7.35
CA ASN A 128 -1.18 1.38 -7.04
C ASN A 128 -1.84 0.46 -6.01
N VAL A 129 -2.09 0.96 -4.80
CA VAL A 129 -2.67 0.19 -3.71
C VAL A 129 -3.98 0.81 -3.26
N MET A 130 -5.03 0.00 -3.17
CA MET A 130 -6.34 0.42 -2.65
C MET A 130 -6.77 -0.45 -1.47
N VAL A 131 -7.11 0.18 -0.34
CA VAL A 131 -7.59 -0.49 0.86
C VAL A 131 -8.90 0.13 1.30
N THR A 132 -9.93 -0.69 1.48
CA THR A 132 -11.16 -0.31 2.17
C THR A 132 -11.04 -0.60 3.66
N ALA A 133 -11.33 0.40 4.49
CA ALA A 133 -11.45 0.25 5.93
C ALA A 133 -12.91 0.40 6.34
N ALA A 134 -13.38 -0.44 7.26
CA ALA A 134 -14.74 -0.44 7.74
C ALA A 134 -14.78 -0.57 9.27
N VAL A 135 -15.64 0.22 9.91
CA VAL A 135 -15.91 0.16 11.35
C VAL A 135 -17.34 -0.34 11.54
N LEU A 136 -17.49 -1.41 12.31
CA LEU A 136 -18.78 -1.96 12.71
C LEU A 136 -19.09 -1.57 14.16
N ASP A 137 -20.37 -1.38 14.45
CA ASP A 137 -20.92 -1.32 15.81
C ASP A 137 -21.46 -2.70 16.20
N LEU A 138 -20.77 -3.38 17.11
CA LEU A 138 -21.17 -4.71 17.56
C LEU A 138 -22.36 -4.69 18.52
N ARG A 139 -22.90 -3.52 18.90
CA ARG A 139 -24.14 -3.46 19.70
C ARG A 139 -25.38 -3.77 18.86
N ASN A 140 -25.33 -3.44 17.57
CA ASN A 140 -26.46 -3.58 16.65
C ASN A 140 -26.07 -4.19 15.29
N GLY A 141 -24.80 -4.57 15.10
CA GLY A 141 -24.27 -5.15 13.86
C GLY A 141 -24.15 -4.17 12.70
N GLN A 142 -24.33 -2.86 12.92
CA GLN A 142 -24.36 -1.89 11.83
C GLN A 142 -22.97 -1.43 11.41
N LEU A 143 -22.80 -1.25 10.10
CA LEU A 143 -21.69 -0.52 9.54
C LEU A 143 -21.85 0.97 9.84
N VAL A 144 -20.96 1.52 10.67
CA VAL A 144 -21.02 2.95 11.05
C VAL A 144 -20.11 3.83 10.21
N TRP A 145 -19.11 3.22 9.57
CA TRP A 145 -18.18 3.94 8.72
C TRP A 145 -17.48 3.00 7.77
N GLN A 146 -17.32 3.43 6.52
CA GLN A 146 -16.53 2.75 5.52
C GLN A 146 -15.87 3.77 4.61
N LYS A 147 -14.58 3.58 4.32
CA LYS A 147 -13.86 4.46 3.40
C LYS A 147 -12.74 3.70 2.68
N ALA A 148 -12.60 3.98 1.39
CA ALA A 148 -11.49 3.52 0.58
C ALA A 148 -10.33 4.52 0.63
N TYR A 149 -9.11 3.99 0.71
CA TYR A 149 -7.86 4.73 0.71
C TYR A 149 -6.98 4.25 -0.42
N ARG A 150 -6.32 5.20 -1.08
CA ARG A 150 -5.35 4.93 -2.13
C ARG A 150 -3.96 5.43 -1.75
N ALA A 151 -2.95 4.64 -2.05
CA ALA A 151 -1.54 5.03 -2.03
C ALA A 151 -0.89 4.64 -3.36
N GLN A 152 -0.04 5.52 -3.87
CA GLN A 152 0.63 5.36 -5.16
C GLN A 152 2.14 5.69 -5.02
N PRO A 153 2.89 4.96 -4.17
CA PRO A 153 4.33 5.17 -4.10
C PRO A 153 4.99 4.95 -5.47
N VAL A 154 6.09 5.66 -5.70
CA VAL A 154 6.87 5.59 -6.94
C VAL A 154 8.34 5.36 -6.59
N SER A 155 8.95 4.38 -7.27
CA SER A 155 10.40 4.19 -7.29
C SER A 155 10.95 4.82 -8.57
N THR A 156 12.06 5.54 -8.44
CA THR A 156 12.66 6.28 -9.55
C THR A 156 14.10 5.83 -9.77
N SER A 157 14.47 5.58 -11.01
CA SER A 157 15.85 5.43 -11.46
C SER A 157 16.17 6.55 -12.46
N VAL A 158 17.40 7.05 -12.43
CA VAL A 158 17.85 8.13 -13.31
C VAL A 158 19.09 7.68 -14.06
N GLY A 159 18.98 7.68 -15.38
CA GLY A 159 20.07 7.40 -16.32
C GLY A 159 20.49 8.63 -17.10
N VAL A 160 21.70 8.58 -17.67
CA VAL A 160 22.17 9.55 -18.65
C VAL A 160 22.37 8.83 -19.97
N HIS A 161 21.76 9.37 -21.02
CA HIS A 161 21.88 8.87 -22.38
C HIS A 161 22.59 9.92 -23.23
N TYR A 162 23.65 9.52 -23.94
CA TYR A 162 24.38 10.40 -24.85
C TYR A 162 23.67 10.42 -26.21
N THR A 163 23.49 11.62 -26.75
CA THR A 163 22.88 11.86 -28.07
C THR A 163 23.93 12.41 -29.04
N GLY A 164 23.99 11.83 -30.24
CA GLY A 164 24.84 12.33 -31.30
C GLY A 164 24.03 13.08 -32.34
N SER A 165 24.45 14.30 -32.68
CA SER A 165 23.78 15.18 -33.64
C SER A 165 24.19 14.95 -35.11
N ASN A 166 25.21 14.13 -35.35
CA ASN A 166 25.72 13.74 -36.67
C ASN A 166 26.35 12.34 -36.59
N LEU A 167 26.59 11.68 -37.73
CA LEU A 167 27.06 10.29 -37.79
C LEU A 167 28.26 9.98 -36.87
N GLY A 168 29.29 10.84 -36.85
CA GLY A 168 30.48 10.65 -36.01
C GLY A 168 30.19 10.79 -34.51
N THR A 169 29.39 11.79 -34.14
CA THR A 169 28.95 11.98 -32.75
C THR A 169 27.93 10.92 -32.31
N SER A 170 27.11 10.38 -33.22
CA SER A 170 26.19 9.26 -32.93
C SER A 170 26.97 7.97 -32.67
N LEU A 171 28.05 7.72 -33.41
CA LEU A 171 28.92 6.58 -33.15
C LEU A 171 29.62 6.73 -31.79
N ALA A 172 30.16 7.92 -31.49
CA ALA A 172 30.79 8.23 -30.21
C ALA A 172 29.80 8.12 -29.04
N ALA A 173 28.56 8.60 -29.21
CA ALA A 173 27.49 8.48 -28.24
C ALA A 173 27.09 7.01 -28.00
N ALA A 174 26.98 6.21 -29.06
CA ALA A 174 26.71 4.78 -28.94
C ALA A 174 27.83 4.07 -28.15
N PHE A 175 29.10 4.34 -28.44
CA PHE A 175 30.23 3.81 -27.66
C PHE A 175 30.22 4.30 -26.20
N ALA A 176 29.89 5.57 -25.95
CA ALA A 176 29.80 6.12 -24.61
C ALA A 176 28.66 5.47 -23.82
N ASN A 177 27.49 5.28 -24.42
CA ASN A 177 26.37 4.57 -23.81
C ASN A 177 26.73 3.11 -23.50
N VAL A 178 27.41 2.40 -24.41
CA VAL A 178 27.86 1.02 -24.17
C VAL A 178 28.92 0.93 -23.08
N MET A 179 29.86 1.88 -23.00
CA MET A 179 30.87 1.89 -21.94
C MET A 179 30.28 2.25 -20.56
N VAL A 180 29.31 3.16 -20.51
CA VAL A 180 28.74 3.65 -19.24
C VAL A 180 27.61 2.76 -18.74
N ASN A 181 26.72 2.32 -19.62
CA ASN A 181 25.52 1.57 -19.27
C ASN A 181 25.62 0.06 -19.62
N GLY A 182 26.68 -0.36 -20.32
CA GLY A 182 26.79 -1.71 -20.86
C GLY A 182 25.94 -1.90 -22.12
N LEU A 183 25.80 -3.15 -22.57
CA LEU A 183 24.95 -3.52 -23.72
C LEU A 183 23.46 -3.66 -23.35
N GLN A 184 23.11 -3.51 -22.07
CA GLN A 184 21.75 -3.72 -21.59
C GLN A 184 20.95 -2.42 -21.61
N GLU A 185 19.67 -2.52 -21.95
CA GLU A 185 18.74 -1.40 -21.81
C GLU A 185 18.62 -0.99 -20.34
N PRO A 186 18.36 0.30 -20.04
CA PRO A 186 18.14 0.76 -18.68
C PRO A 186 17.03 -0.06 -18.00
N GLU A 187 17.39 -0.73 -16.90
CA GLU A 187 16.43 -1.53 -16.15
C GLU A 187 15.46 -0.63 -15.37
N TRP A 188 14.16 -0.95 -15.44
CA TRP A 188 13.15 -0.27 -14.63
C TRP A 188 13.46 -0.46 -13.14
N PRO A 189 13.32 0.59 -12.30
CA PRO A 189 13.52 0.42 -10.88
C PRO A 189 12.53 -0.61 -10.33
N SER A 190 12.97 -1.39 -9.34
CA SER A 190 12.08 -2.32 -8.65
C SER A 190 10.87 -1.56 -8.08
N PRO A 191 9.66 -2.15 -8.11
CA PRO A 191 8.46 -1.51 -7.59
C PRO A 191 8.62 -1.19 -6.10
N PRO A 192 8.01 -0.09 -5.62
CA PRO A 192 7.99 0.20 -4.19
C PRO A 192 7.44 -0.98 -3.38
N PRO A 193 7.93 -1.20 -2.15
CA PRO A 193 7.41 -2.27 -1.31
C PRO A 193 5.97 -1.97 -0.87
N LEU A 194 5.14 -3.01 -0.78
CA LEU A 194 3.73 -2.90 -0.35
C LEU A 194 3.61 -2.25 1.04
N SER A 195 4.53 -2.58 1.96
CA SER A 195 4.57 -2.04 3.32
C SER A 195 4.60 -0.51 3.36
N MET A 196 5.27 0.14 2.41
CA MET A 196 5.30 1.61 2.31
C MET A 196 3.91 2.18 2.02
N ALA A 197 3.14 1.55 1.12
CA ALA A 197 1.78 1.96 0.82
C ALA A 197 0.83 1.69 2.01
N LEU A 198 0.93 0.51 2.61
CA LEU A 198 0.10 0.12 3.75
C LEU A 198 0.34 1.00 4.98
N GLN A 199 1.59 1.36 5.28
CA GLN A 199 1.93 2.27 6.38
C GLN A 199 1.30 3.66 6.16
N ALA A 200 1.39 4.20 4.93
CA ALA A 200 0.78 5.49 4.60
C ALA A 200 -0.75 5.47 4.72
N ILE A 201 -1.38 4.36 4.34
CA ILE A 201 -2.82 4.15 4.47
C ILE A 201 -3.25 3.98 5.94
N ALA A 202 -2.51 3.18 6.72
CA ALA A 202 -2.78 2.92 8.14
C ALA A 202 -2.87 4.22 8.94
N ARG A 203 -1.93 5.15 8.72
CA ARG A 203 -1.94 6.50 9.31
C ARG A 203 -3.20 7.29 8.96
N LYS A 204 -3.58 7.30 7.67
CA LYS A 204 -4.83 7.95 7.22
C LYS A 204 -6.08 7.34 7.88
N ILE A 205 -6.12 6.01 8.05
CA ILE A 205 -7.21 5.33 8.74
C ILE A 205 -7.25 5.74 10.21
N ALA A 206 -6.10 5.78 10.89
CA ALA A 206 -6.00 6.10 12.31
C ALA A 206 -6.54 7.49 12.64
N VAL A 207 -6.33 8.47 11.76
CA VAL A 207 -6.86 9.84 11.92
C VAL A 207 -8.36 9.93 11.61
N ALA A 208 -8.85 9.16 10.64
CA ALA A 208 -10.19 9.34 10.07
C ALA A 208 -11.27 8.42 10.63
N ALA A 209 -10.92 7.27 11.20
CA ALA A 209 -11.88 6.28 11.68
C ALA A 209 -12.65 6.80 12.92
N PRO A 210 -14.00 6.71 12.95
CA PRO A 210 -14.82 7.16 14.08
C PRO A 210 -14.92 6.06 15.15
N ILE A 211 -13.77 5.76 15.75
CA ILE A 211 -13.56 4.77 16.81
C ILE A 211 -13.31 5.43 18.16
#